data_AF-A0A7C6KCE6-F1
#
_entry.id   AF-A0A7C6KCE6-F1
#
_cell.length_a   1.000
_cell.length_b   1.000
_cell.length_c   1.000
_cell.angle_alpha   90.00
_cell.angle_beta   90.00
_cell.angle_gamma   90.00
#
_symmetry.space_group_name_H-M   'P 1'
#
loop_
_entity.id
_entity.type
_entity.pdbx_description
1 polymer ?
#
loop_
_entity_poly.entity_id
_entity_poly.type
_entity_poly.pdbx_seq_one_letter_code
_entity_poly.pdbx_strand_id
1 'polypeptide(L)' 'MALHTCPVCGGRHEVHPVLDRLAYGQQLTCSPRCKTVFPGLVRARVLAEIAKGVQDGDSRKARGKTC' A
#
# COMPACT_ATOMS: atom_id res chain seq x y z
N MET A 1 12.48 -4.02 -21.09
CA MET A 1 12.56 -3.75 -19.64
C MET A 1 11.19 -3.29 -19.17
N ALA A 2 10.80 -3.61 -17.93
CA ALA A 2 9.49 -3.18 -17.40
C ALA A 2 9.66 -1.88 -16.61
N LEU A 3 8.80 -0.89 -16.85
CA LEU A 3 8.78 0.36 -16.09
C LEU A 3 7.78 0.22 -14.94
N HIS A 4 8.23 0.50 -13.71
CA HIS A 4 7.36 0.59 -12.54
C HIS A 4 7.51 1.94 -11.85
N THR A 5 6.47 2.36 -11.16
CA THR A 5 6.53 3.52 -10.27
C THR A 5 6.84 3.05 -8.86
N CYS A 6 7.94 3.54 -8.29
CA CYS A 6 8.29 3.21 -6.90
C CYS A 6 7.29 3.88 -5.95
N PRO A 7 6.63 3.14 -5.05
CA PRO A 7 5.63 3.70 -4.14
C PRO A 7 6.23 4.55 -3.01
N VAL A 8 7.56 4.56 -2.88
CA VAL A 8 8.27 5.32 -1.84
C VAL A 8 8.74 6.66 -2.36
N CYS A 9 9.44 6.68 -3.50
CA CYS A 9 9.99 7.93 -4.07
C CYS A 9 9.14 8.51 -5.20
N GLY A 10 8.13 7.79 -5.70
CA GLY A 10 7.28 8.22 -6.81
C GLY A 10 7.95 8.20 -8.19
N GLY A 11 9.24 7.85 -8.27
CA GLY A 11 9.98 7.78 -9.52
C GLY A 11 9.55 6.61 -10.40
N ARG A 12 9.67 6.78 -11.72
CA ARG A 12 9.55 5.69 -12.70
C ARG A 12 10.92 5.06 -12.91
N HIS A 13 11.01 3.74 -12.71
CA HIS A 13 12.26 3.00 -12.77
C HIS A 13 12.13 1.76 -13.64
N GLU A 14 13.19 1.49 -14.39
CA GLU A 14 13.32 0.24 -15.13
C GLU A 14 13.67 -0.89 -14.18
N VAL A 15 13.04 -2.04 -14.40
CA VAL A 15 13.35 -3.29 -13.70
C VAL A 15 13.64 -4.37 -14.72
N HIS A 16 14.52 -5.27 -14.32
CA HIS A 16 14.78 -6.47 -15.08
C HIS A 16 13.49 -7.30 -15.19
N PRO A 17 13.12 -7.80 -16.39
CA PRO A 17 11.87 -8.53 -16.61
C PRO A 17 11.71 -9.78 -15.74
N VAL A 18 12.81 -10.39 -15.28
CA VAL A 18 12.76 -11.49 -14.31
C VAL A 18 12.22 -11.03 -12.95
N LEU A 19 12.68 -9.88 -12.46
CA LEU A 19 12.20 -9.32 -11.18
C LEU A 19 10.73 -8.91 -11.29
N ASP A 20 10.33 -8.37 -12.44
CA ASP A 20 8.94 -8.04 -12.74
C ASP A 20 8.03 -9.29 -12.69
N ARG A 21 8.45 -10.40 -13.33
CA ARG A 21 7.71 -11.67 -13.26
C ARG A 21 7.65 -12.23 -11.83
N LEU A 22 8.76 -12.20 -11.10
CA LEU A 22 8.84 -12.69 -9.73
C LEU A 22 8.08 -11.81 -8.73
N ALA A 23 7.74 -10.58 -9.10
CA ALA A 23 6.91 -9.72 -8.26
C ALA A 23 5.47 -10.19 -8.19
N TYR A 24 4.99 -11.02 -9.12
CA TYR A 24 3.59 -11.48 -9.18
C TYR A 24 2.57 -10.34 -9.03
N GLY A 25 2.84 -9.19 -9.66
CA GLY A 25 2.00 -7.98 -9.59
C GLY A 25 2.14 -7.16 -8.30
N GLN A 26 3.04 -7.53 -7.39
CA GLN A 26 3.36 -6.72 -6.22
C GLN A 26 4.11 -5.44 -6.59
N GLN A 27 3.96 -4.41 -5.76
CA GLN A 27 4.70 -3.16 -5.92
C GLN A 27 6.19 -3.39 -5.63
N LEU A 28 7.04 -2.94 -6.55
CA LEU A 28 8.48 -3.00 -6.43
C LEU A 28 9.06 -1.67 -5.94
N THR A 29 10.19 -1.76 -5.24
CA THR A 29 10.96 -0.60 -4.78
C THR A 29 12.26 -0.49 -5.56
N CYS A 30 12.66 0.71 -5.93
CA CYS A 30 13.78 0.94 -6.85
C CYS A 30 15.19 0.83 -6.23
N SER A 31 15.32 0.86 -4.90
CA SER A 31 16.62 0.86 -4.22
C SER A 31 16.54 0.19 -2.85
N PRO A 32 17.68 -0.26 -2.27
CA PRO A 32 17.72 -0.81 -0.92
C PRO A 32 17.13 0.16 0.12
N ARG A 33 17.38 1.47 -0.04
CA ARG A 33 16.81 2.51 0.83
C ARG A 33 15.29 2.60 0.72
N CYS A 34 14.72 2.53 -0.47
CA CYS A 34 13.25 2.49 -0.61
C CYS A 34 12.68 1.18 -0.04
N LYS A 35 13.39 0.07 -0.21
CA LYS A 35 12.99 -1.24 0.31
C LYS A 35 12.91 -1.27 1.84
N THR A 36 13.82 -0.60 2.55
CA THR A 36 13.78 -0.54 4.03
C THR A 36 12.64 0.34 4.56
N VAL A 37 12.26 1.39 3.83
CA VAL A 37 11.18 2.30 4.22
C VAL A 37 9.79 1.73 3.90
N PHE A 38 9.66 0.98 2.81
CA PHE A 38 8.38 0.52 2.29
C PHE A 38 7.49 -0.25 3.29
N PRO A 39 7.99 -1.19 4.11
CA PRO A 39 7.17 -1.87 5.11
C PRO A 39 6.49 -0.93 6.11
N GLY A 40 7.17 0.15 6.51
CA GLY A 40 6.61 1.16 7.41
C GLY A 40 5.44 1.92 6.78
N LEU A 41 5.57 2.29 5.50
CA LEU A 41 4.50 2.97 4.75
C LEU A 41 3.29 2.06 4.53
N VAL A 42 3.52 0.79 4.18
CA VAL A 42 2.45 -0.20 4.05
C VAL A 42 1.72 -0.38 5.37
N ARG A 43 2.44 -0.52 6.49
CA ARG A 43 1.83 -0.62 7.82
C ARG A 43 0.98 0.61 8.16
N ALA A 44 1.51 1.81 7.93
CA ALA A 44 0.77 3.05 8.18
C ALA A 44 -0.53 3.12 7.37
N ARG A 45 -0.47 2.74 6.08
CA ARG A 45 -1.66 2.67 5.22
C ARG A 45 -2.68 1.65 5.75
N VAL A 46 -2.25 0.43 6.07
CA VAL A 46 -3.15 -0.62 6.60
C VAL A 46 -3.84 -0.16 7.87
N LEU A 47 -3.10 0.46 8.80
CA LEU A 47 -3.68 1.00 10.03
C LEU A 47 -4.70 2.11 9.76
N ALA A 48 -4.42 3.01 8.81
CA ALA A 48 -5.36 4.04 8.42
C ALA A 48 -6.65 3.46 7.81
N GLU A 49 -6.54 2.43 6.96
CA GLU A 49 -7.70 1.76 6.36
C GLU A 49 -8.54 1.01 7.43
N ILE A 50 -7.88 0.34 8.38
CA ILE A 50 -8.57 -0.27 9.53
C ILE A 50 -9.30 0.81 10.34
N ALA A 51 -8.63 1.93 10.64
CA ALA A 51 -9.23 3.03 11.40
C ALA A 51 -10.46 3.63 10.69
N LYS A 52 -10.42 3.81 9.37
CA LYS A 52 -11.59 4.22 8.58
C LYS A 52 -12.72 3.20 8.68
N GLY A 53 -12.41 1.91 8.52
CA GLY A 53 -13.40 0.84 8.64
C GLY A 53 -14.09 0.78 10.02
N VAL A 54 -13.37 1.12 11.09
CA VAL A 54 -13.93 1.26 12.44
C VAL A 54 -14.93 2.43 12.51
N GLN A 55 -14.62 3.58 11.90
CA GLN A 55 -15.51 4.75 11.86
C GLN A 55 -16.80 4.47 11.07
N ASP A 56 -16.71 3.73 9.97
CA ASP A 56 -17.87 3.28 9.17
C ASP A 56 -18.72 2.22 9.89
N GLY A 57 -18.12 1.44 10.80
CA GLY A 57 -18.83 0.51 11.68
C GLY A 57 -19.62 1.23 12.78
N ASP A 58 -19.02 2.24 13.41
CA ASP A 58 -19.66 3.04 14.46
C ASP A 58 -20.82 3.90 13.94
N SER A 59 -20.66 4.48 12.74
CA SER A 59 -21.69 5.26 12.05
C SER A 59 -22.92 4.46 11.61
N ARG A 60 -22.80 3.13 11.50
CA ARG A 60 -23.96 2.23 11.28
C ARG A 60 -24.66 1.86 12.59
N LYS A 61 -23.93 1.80 13.71
CA LYS A 61 -24.50 1.52 15.04
C LYS A 61 -25.32 2.70 15.58
N ALA A 62 -24.91 3.94 15.28
CA ALA A 62 -25.63 5.16 15.67
C ALA A 62 -27.01 5.32 14.99
N ARG A 63 -27.23 4.70 13.82
CA ARG A 63 -28.52 4.77 13.08
C ARG A 63 -29.53 3.67 13.46
N GLY A 64 -29.16 2.74 14.33
CA GLY A 64 -30.01 1.63 14.77
C GLY A 64 -30.72 1.84 16.11
N LYS A 65 -30.54 2.98 16.78
CA LYS A 65 -31.21 3.29 18.05
C LYS A 65 -32.35 4.28 17.84
N THR A 66 -33.39 3.82 17.17
CA THR A 66 -34.70 4.47 17.19
C THR A 66 -35.74 3.36 17.27
N CYS A 67 -35.97 2.89 18.49
CA CYS A 67 -37.19 2.23 18.89
C CYS A 67 -37.44 2.60 20.35
#